data_AF-A0A524QBY2-F1
#
_entry.id   AF-A0A524QBY2-F1
#
_cell.length_a   1.000
_cell.length_b   1.000
_cell.length_c   1.000
_cell.angle_alpha   90.00
_cell.angle_beta   90.00
_cell.angle_gamma   90.00
#
_symmetry.space_group_name_H-M   'P 1'
#
loop_
_entity.id
_entity.type
_entity.pdbx_description
1 polymer ?
#
loop_
_entity_poly.entity_id
_entity_poly.type
_entity_poly.pdbx_seq_one_letter_code
_entity_poly.pdbx_strand_id
1 'polypeptide(L)'
;IPDVLSVEEVTRLLEATGSLKYRAALSIAYGSGLRASEIVHLRIADVDSDRMVLRVNDGKGQRDRYAMLSPGMLKILRTWYREGTAKRQMLPGGWLFPGQNPVDPISPRQLNRVFHQARTDAGIDKKVSLHSLRHAFATHLLEQHEDICVIQVLLGHKKITNTARYTHVATKLLQEVKGPLEYLTLESPV
;
A
#
# COMPACT_ATOMS: atom_id res chain seq x y z
N ILE A 1 18.18 2.48 7.06
CA ILE A 1 16.82 1.93 7.31
C ILE A 1 15.86 2.72 6.42
N PRO A 2 14.91 2.11 5.69
CA PRO A 2 14.06 2.87 4.78
C PRO A 2 13.19 3.87 5.56
N ASP A 3 13.08 5.11 5.07
CA ASP A 3 12.16 6.10 5.64
C ASP A 3 10.71 5.62 5.45
N VAL A 4 9.99 5.46 6.55
CA VAL A 4 8.56 5.11 6.55
C VAL A 4 7.73 6.39 6.66
N LEU A 5 6.69 6.46 5.83
CA LEU A 5 5.69 7.53 5.89
C LEU A 5 4.75 7.27 7.05
N SER A 6 4.51 8.27 7.90
CA SER A 6 3.47 8.21 8.92
C SER A 6 2.07 8.17 8.30
N VAL A 7 1.06 7.80 9.09
CA VAL A 7 -0.34 7.79 8.63
C VAL A 7 -0.79 9.18 8.15
N GLU A 8 -0.35 10.24 8.83
CA GLU A 8 -0.64 11.64 8.49
C GLU A 8 0.06 12.05 7.18
N GLU A 9 1.31 11.63 6.97
CA GLU A 9 2.03 11.87 5.71
C GLU A 9 1.38 11.14 4.54
N VAL A 10 0.96 9.88 4.72
CA VAL A 10 0.22 9.13 3.70
C VAL A 10 -1.10 9.83 3.38
N THR A 11 -1.81 10.30 4.39
CA THR A 11 -3.09 11.03 4.23
C THR A 11 -2.88 12.28 3.37
N ARG A 12 -1.94 13.15 3.74
CA ARG A 12 -1.60 14.35 2.96
C ARG A 12 -1.20 14.01 1.52
N LEU A 13 -0.41 12.95 1.32
CA LEU A 13 0.04 12.53 -0.01
C LEU A 13 -1.14 12.08 -0.90
N LEU A 14 -2.07 11.30 -0.35
CA LEU A 14 -3.27 10.86 -1.10
C LEU A 14 -4.20 12.04 -1.39
N GLU A 15 -4.36 12.97 -0.46
CA GLU A 15 -5.18 14.19 -0.62
C GLU A 15 -4.58 15.15 -1.65
N ALA A 16 -3.25 15.34 -1.64
CA ALA A 16 -2.54 16.15 -2.64
C ALA A 16 -2.63 15.57 -4.06
N THR A 17 -2.97 14.28 -4.19
CA THR A 17 -3.17 13.66 -5.51
C THR A 17 -4.49 14.13 -6.12
N GLY A 18 -4.42 15.11 -7.04
CA GLY A 18 -5.61 15.74 -7.65
C GLY A 18 -6.44 14.87 -8.60
N SER A 19 -5.93 13.72 -9.04
CA SER A 19 -6.66 12.80 -9.92
C SER A 19 -7.23 11.61 -9.15
N LEU A 20 -8.53 11.35 -9.26
CA LEU A 20 -9.15 10.17 -8.64
C LEU A 20 -8.52 8.85 -9.09
N LYS A 21 -8.10 8.76 -10.36
CA LYS A 21 -7.37 7.62 -10.92
C LYS A 21 -6.11 7.31 -10.11
N TYR A 22 -5.26 8.32 -9.95
CA TYR A 22 -3.98 8.14 -9.30
C TYR A 22 -4.12 8.06 -7.78
N ARG A 23 -5.07 8.78 -7.18
CA ARG A 23 -5.40 8.63 -5.75
C ARG A 23 -5.81 7.20 -5.45
N ALA A 24 -6.66 6.60 -6.28
CA ALA A 24 -7.04 5.19 -6.18
C ALA A 24 -5.83 4.25 -6.33
N ALA A 25 -4.97 4.46 -7.33
CA ALA A 25 -3.78 3.63 -7.53
C ALA A 25 -2.79 3.70 -6.35
N LEU A 26 -2.54 4.89 -5.82
CA LEU A 26 -1.68 5.08 -4.63
C LEU A 26 -2.34 4.53 -3.36
N SER A 27 -3.67 4.62 -3.26
CA SER A 27 -4.43 4.01 -2.16
C SER A 27 -4.30 2.49 -2.16
N ILE A 28 -4.20 1.83 -3.32
CA ILE A 28 -3.91 0.39 -3.38
C ILE A 28 -2.47 0.09 -2.94
N ALA A 29 -1.49 0.92 -3.33
CA ALA A 29 -0.10 0.74 -2.92
C ALA A 29 0.04 0.75 -1.38
N TYR A 30 -0.70 1.62 -0.72
CA TYR A 30 -0.74 1.71 0.74
C TYR A 30 -1.71 0.70 1.38
N GLY A 31 -2.95 0.57 0.90
CA GLY A 31 -4.01 -0.20 1.56
C GLY A 31 -3.94 -1.71 1.35
N SER A 32 -3.17 -2.16 0.36
CA SER A 32 -3.01 -3.58 0.04
C SER A 32 -1.54 -3.98 -0.13
N GLY A 33 -0.62 -3.02 0.00
CA GLY A 33 0.81 -3.25 -0.15
C GLY A 33 1.24 -3.72 -1.54
N LEU A 34 0.49 -3.49 -2.62
CA LEU A 34 0.88 -3.99 -3.97
C LEU A 34 2.10 -3.24 -4.52
N ARG A 35 2.87 -3.93 -5.37
CA ARG A 35 3.94 -3.32 -6.17
C ARG A 35 3.36 -2.46 -7.28
N ALA A 36 4.14 -1.46 -7.73
CA ALA A 36 3.75 -0.62 -8.86
C ALA A 36 3.38 -1.45 -10.10
N SER A 37 4.16 -2.48 -10.43
CA SER A 37 3.86 -3.38 -11.54
C SER A 37 2.55 -4.15 -11.34
N GLU A 38 2.19 -4.51 -10.12
CA GLU A 38 0.95 -5.24 -9.87
C GLU A 38 -0.25 -4.31 -10.01
N ILE A 39 -0.16 -3.10 -9.44
CA ILE A 39 -1.22 -2.08 -9.50
C ILE A 39 -1.58 -1.74 -10.95
N VAL A 40 -0.58 -1.46 -11.79
CA VAL A 40 -0.86 -1.03 -13.17
C VAL A 40 -1.46 -2.14 -14.04
N HIS A 41 -1.29 -3.41 -13.67
CA HIS A 41 -1.84 -4.55 -14.41
C HIS A 41 -3.15 -5.08 -13.82
N LEU A 42 -3.72 -4.42 -12.80
CA LEU A 42 -5.06 -4.77 -12.30
C LEU A 42 -6.11 -4.52 -13.38
N ARG A 43 -7.00 -5.49 -13.55
CA ARG A 43 -8.22 -5.35 -14.37
C ARG A 43 -9.42 -5.04 -13.49
N ILE A 44 -10.49 -4.54 -14.10
CA ILE A 44 -11.76 -4.31 -13.39
C ILE A 44 -12.25 -5.62 -12.72
N ALA A 45 -12.12 -6.75 -13.42
CA ALA A 45 -12.53 -8.06 -12.94
C ALA A 45 -11.65 -8.64 -11.81
N ASP A 46 -10.51 -8.01 -11.51
CA ASP A 46 -9.65 -8.45 -10.40
C ASP A 46 -10.11 -7.87 -9.05
N VAL A 47 -11.11 -6.98 -9.05
CA VAL A 47 -11.73 -6.45 -7.83
C VAL A 47 -12.94 -7.32 -7.46
N ASP A 48 -12.79 -8.17 -6.44
CA ASP A 48 -13.87 -8.98 -5.89
C ASP A 48 -14.42 -8.28 -4.64
N SER A 49 -15.52 -7.54 -4.79
CA SER A 49 -16.14 -6.82 -3.68
C SER A 49 -16.98 -7.69 -2.75
N ASP A 50 -17.31 -8.92 -3.17
CA ASP A 50 -18.10 -9.82 -2.33
C ASP A 50 -17.20 -10.53 -1.33
N ARG A 51 -16.01 -10.92 -1.78
CA ARG A 51 -14.96 -11.53 -0.95
C ARG A 51 -14.00 -10.52 -0.33
N MET A 52 -14.12 -9.24 -0.69
CA MET A 52 -13.24 -8.15 -0.24
C MET A 52 -11.75 -8.47 -0.48
N VAL A 53 -11.44 -8.87 -1.71
CA VAL A 53 -10.06 -9.15 -2.15
C VAL A 53 -9.75 -8.54 -3.52
N LEU A 54 -8.46 -8.24 -3.74
CA LEU A 54 -7.88 -7.96 -5.05
C LEU A 54 -7.13 -9.20 -5.54
N ARG A 55 -7.46 -9.70 -6.74
CA ARG A 55 -6.69 -10.76 -7.38
C ARG A 55 -5.45 -10.16 -8.06
N VAL A 56 -4.27 -10.64 -7.67
CA VAL A 56 -3.00 -10.19 -8.25
C VAL A 56 -2.42 -11.31 -9.11
N ASN A 57 -2.48 -11.10 -10.43
CA ASN A 57 -1.90 -12.01 -11.41
C ASN A 57 -0.43 -11.63 -11.64
N ASP A 58 0.49 -12.49 -11.21
CA ASP A 58 1.92 -12.25 -11.33
C ASP A 58 2.45 -13.03 -12.54
N GLY A 59 2.29 -12.45 -13.74
CA GLY A 59 2.46 -13.07 -15.06
C GLY A 59 3.84 -13.68 -15.40
N LYS A 60 4.73 -13.84 -14.42
CA LYS A 60 6.05 -14.49 -14.53
C LYS A 60 6.07 -15.91 -13.92
N GLY A 61 4.95 -16.63 -13.96
CA GLY A 61 4.86 -18.01 -13.46
C GLY A 61 4.89 -18.12 -11.93
N GLN A 62 4.54 -17.04 -11.21
CA GLN A 62 4.20 -17.12 -9.80
C GLN A 62 2.72 -17.44 -9.64
N ARG A 63 2.36 -18.12 -8.55
CA ARG A 63 0.95 -18.40 -8.25
C ARG A 63 0.23 -17.07 -8.03
N ASP A 64 -0.94 -16.96 -8.64
CA ASP A 64 -1.87 -15.88 -8.34
C ASP A 64 -2.09 -15.81 -6.83
N ARG A 65 -2.21 -14.58 -6.32
CA ARG A 65 -2.47 -14.35 -4.91
C ARG A 65 -3.58 -13.34 -4.73
N TYR A 66 -4.20 -13.40 -3.56
CA TYR A 66 -5.18 -12.43 -3.13
C TYR A 66 -4.53 -11.42 -2.19
N ALA A 67 -4.76 -10.14 -2.45
CA ALA A 67 -4.43 -9.06 -1.53
C ALA A 67 -5.71 -8.52 -0.89
N MET A 68 -5.58 -7.96 0.30
CA MET A 68 -6.74 -7.43 1.02
C MET A 68 -7.38 -6.26 0.29
N LEU A 69 -8.72 -6.16 0.35
CA LEU A 69 -9.47 -4.98 -0.07
C LEU A 69 -10.26 -4.47 1.14
N SER A 70 -9.88 -3.33 1.70
CA SER A 70 -10.62 -2.75 2.82
C SER A 70 -11.88 -2.02 2.34
N PRO A 71 -12.92 -1.88 3.19
CA PRO A 71 -14.13 -1.12 2.83
C PRO A 71 -13.84 0.32 2.40
N GLY A 72 -12.89 0.98 3.09
CA GLY A 72 -12.45 2.33 2.75
C GLY A 72 -11.81 2.40 1.36
N MET A 73 -10.94 1.44 1.03
CA MET A 73 -10.33 1.36 -0.30
C MET A 73 -11.37 1.06 -1.38
N LEU A 74 -12.32 0.14 -1.14
CA LEU A 74 -13.40 -0.14 -2.08
C LEU A 74 -14.24 1.10 -2.39
N LYS A 75 -14.50 1.97 -1.40
CA LYS A 75 -15.18 3.25 -1.61
C LYS A 75 -14.40 4.17 -2.55
N ILE A 76 -13.08 4.24 -2.41
CA ILE A 76 -12.20 5.02 -3.29
C ILE A 76 -12.24 4.44 -4.71
N LEU A 77 -12.11 3.11 -4.85
CA LEU A 77 -12.17 2.43 -6.15
C LEU A 77 -13.50 2.62 -6.86
N ARG A 78 -14.63 2.51 -6.15
CA ARG A 78 -15.96 2.77 -6.71
C ARG A 78 -16.14 4.21 -7.16
N THR A 79 -15.52 5.17 -6.46
CA THR A 79 -15.57 6.58 -6.86
C THR A 79 -14.77 6.81 -8.14
N TRP A 80 -13.56 6.25 -8.22
CA TRP A 80 -12.78 6.25 -9.44
C TRP A 80 -13.51 5.55 -10.61
N TYR A 81 -14.06 4.36 -10.39
CA TYR A 81 -14.74 3.58 -11.41
C TYR A 81 -15.92 4.33 -12.04
N ARG A 82 -16.73 5.01 -11.22
CA ARG A 82 -17.84 5.86 -11.70
C ARG A 82 -17.35 7.02 -12.57
N GLU A 83 -16.31 7.73 -12.14
CA GLU A 83 -15.72 8.82 -12.93
C GLU A 83 -15.12 8.32 -14.24
N GLY A 84 -14.33 7.25 -14.21
CA GLY A 84 -13.70 6.67 -15.39
C GLY A 84 -14.73 6.17 -16.40
N THR A 85 -15.84 5.60 -15.93
CA THR A 85 -16.95 5.18 -16.79
C THR A 85 -17.66 6.37 -17.42
N ALA A 86 -17.97 7.41 -16.63
CA ALA A 86 -18.59 8.64 -17.14
C ALA A 86 -17.73 9.35 -18.20
N LYS A 87 -16.40 9.30 -18.05
CA LYS A 87 -15.43 9.86 -19.01
C LYS A 87 -15.10 8.92 -20.17
N ARG A 88 -15.78 7.76 -20.30
CA ARG A 88 -15.51 6.72 -21.31
C ARG A 88 -14.06 6.22 -21.34
N GLN A 89 -13.41 6.21 -20.18
CA GLN A 89 -12.05 5.71 -20.01
C GLN A 89 -12.03 4.22 -19.64
N MET A 90 -13.13 3.68 -19.11
CA MET A 90 -13.26 2.29 -18.70
C MET A 90 -13.83 1.45 -19.85
N LEU A 91 -13.01 0.58 -20.43
CA LEU A 91 -13.48 -0.42 -21.39
C LEU A 91 -14.08 -1.63 -20.65
N PRO A 92 -15.12 -2.29 -21.20
CA PRO A 92 -15.61 -3.56 -20.66
C PRO A 92 -14.48 -4.59 -20.57
N GLY A 93 -14.26 -5.15 -19.36
CA GLY A 93 -13.17 -6.10 -19.11
C GLY A 93 -11.75 -5.51 -19.18
N GLY A 94 -11.62 -4.18 -19.28
CA GLY A 94 -10.36 -3.48 -19.42
C GLY A 94 -9.57 -3.31 -18.12
N TRP A 95 -8.52 -2.50 -18.20
CA TRP A 95 -7.66 -2.15 -17.09
C TRP A 95 -8.40 -1.31 -16.04
N LEU A 96 -8.09 -1.53 -14.76
CA LEU A 96 -8.58 -0.70 -13.66
C LEU A 96 -7.94 0.71 -13.71
N PHE A 97 -6.72 0.80 -14.26
CA PHE A 97 -5.98 2.05 -14.44
C PHE A 97 -5.53 2.22 -15.90
N PRO A 98 -6.45 2.63 -16.80
CA PRO A 98 -6.14 2.85 -18.21
C PRO A 98 -5.18 4.03 -18.41
N GLY A 99 -4.35 3.91 -19.45
CA GLY A 99 -3.42 4.90 -19.95
C GLY A 99 -4.09 6.07 -20.65
N GLN A 100 -3.36 6.75 -21.54
CA GLN A 100 -3.96 7.74 -22.45
C GLN A 100 -4.83 7.03 -23.50
N ASN A 101 -4.32 5.92 -24.04
CA ASN A 101 -5.11 4.97 -24.80
C ASN A 101 -5.78 3.98 -23.83
N PRO A 102 -7.12 3.87 -23.79
CA PRO A 102 -7.83 2.99 -22.85
C PRO A 102 -7.50 1.49 -22.98
N VAL A 103 -6.95 1.06 -24.13
CA VAL A 103 -6.53 -0.34 -24.35
C VAL A 103 -5.25 -0.70 -23.59
N ASP A 104 -4.46 0.31 -23.23
CA ASP A 104 -3.19 0.15 -22.53
C ASP A 104 -3.32 0.57 -21.07
N PRO A 105 -2.61 -0.07 -20.12
CA PRO A 105 -2.55 0.41 -18.75
C PRO A 105 -1.64 1.63 -18.63
N ILE A 106 -1.76 2.38 -17.52
CA ILE A 106 -0.71 3.34 -17.15
C ILE A 106 0.63 2.61 -16.95
N SER A 107 1.75 3.26 -17.24
CA SER A 107 3.07 2.65 -16.97
C SER A 107 3.46 2.77 -15.49
N PRO A 108 4.29 1.84 -14.96
CA PRO A 108 4.87 2.00 -13.62
C PRO A 108 5.67 3.29 -13.47
N ARG A 109 6.33 3.75 -14.55
CA ARG A 109 7.06 5.02 -14.58
C ARG A 109 6.11 6.21 -14.38
N GLN A 110 4.96 6.18 -15.03
CA GLN A 110 3.94 7.21 -14.88
C GLN A 110 3.38 7.24 -13.45
N LEU A 111 3.10 6.08 -12.85
CA LEU A 111 2.64 6.01 -11.46
C LEU A 111 3.70 6.55 -10.48
N ASN A 112 4.98 6.21 -10.67
CA ASN A 112 6.08 6.77 -9.87
C ASN A 112 6.20 8.29 -10.02
N ARG A 113 6.06 8.81 -11.26
CA ARG A 113 6.08 10.25 -11.51
C ARG A 113 4.96 10.97 -10.74
N VAL A 114 3.75 10.41 -10.76
CA VAL A 114 2.62 10.99 -10.01
C VAL A 114 2.84 10.93 -8.51
N PHE A 115 3.40 9.84 -7.98
CA PHE A 115 3.79 9.76 -6.57
C PHE A 115 4.75 10.89 -6.20
N HIS A 116 5.80 11.14 -6.99
CA HIS A 116 6.77 12.19 -6.69
C HIS A 116 6.16 13.59 -6.76
N GLN A 117 5.24 13.83 -7.70
CA GLN A 117 4.49 15.08 -7.75
C GLN A 117 3.64 15.26 -6.48
N ALA A 118 2.85 14.26 -6.12
CA ALA A 118 2.02 14.29 -4.92
C ALA A 118 2.84 14.45 -3.62
N ARG A 119 4.04 13.87 -3.57
CA ARG A 119 4.99 14.05 -2.46
C ARG A 119 5.41 15.52 -2.32
N THR A 120 5.77 16.15 -3.43
CA THR A 120 6.15 17.58 -3.46
C THR A 120 4.95 18.45 -3.06
N ASP A 121 3.79 18.20 -3.64
CA ASP A 121 2.56 18.97 -3.37
C ASP A 121 2.08 18.81 -1.92
N ALA A 122 2.32 17.64 -1.31
CA ALA A 122 2.03 17.39 0.08
C ALA A 122 3.04 18.01 1.07
N GLY A 123 4.17 18.55 0.61
CA GLY A 123 5.23 19.05 1.47
C GLY A 123 5.90 17.94 2.30
N ILE A 124 6.33 16.87 1.64
CA ILE A 124 7.04 15.75 2.29
C ILE A 124 8.49 15.72 1.80
N ASP A 125 9.41 16.08 2.71
CA ASP A 125 10.85 16.18 2.42
C ASP A 125 11.61 14.85 2.53
N LYS A 126 10.97 13.81 3.10
CA LYS A 126 11.55 12.48 3.23
C LYS A 126 11.95 11.92 1.86
N LYS A 127 13.07 11.18 1.82
CA LYS A 127 13.57 10.52 0.60
C LYS A 127 12.78 9.24 0.30
N VAL A 128 11.49 9.40 0.03
CA VAL A 128 10.55 8.30 -0.23
C VAL A 128 10.26 8.13 -1.72
N SER A 129 9.88 6.90 -2.09
CA SER A 129 9.43 6.51 -3.42
C SER A 129 8.06 5.83 -3.32
N LEU A 130 7.44 5.48 -4.45
CA LEU A 130 6.20 4.72 -4.47
C LEU A 130 6.28 3.42 -3.65
N HIS A 131 7.44 2.77 -3.62
CA HIS A 131 7.65 1.56 -2.83
C HIS A 131 7.57 1.82 -1.31
N SER A 132 7.82 3.06 -0.87
CA SER A 132 7.67 3.46 0.53
C SER A 132 6.22 3.36 1.03
N LEU A 133 5.20 3.46 0.17
CA LEU A 133 3.80 3.21 0.57
C LEU A 133 3.59 1.74 0.96
N ARG A 134 4.22 0.81 0.24
CA ARG A 134 4.21 -0.61 0.61
C ARG A 134 5.00 -0.88 1.89
N HIS A 135 6.09 -0.12 2.13
CA HIS A 135 6.78 -0.21 3.40
C HIS A 135 5.92 0.31 4.55
N ALA A 136 5.26 1.45 4.38
CA ALA A 136 4.33 2.01 5.37
C ALA A 136 3.18 1.03 5.67
N PHE A 137 2.59 0.39 4.66
CA PHE A 137 1.60 -0.67 4.87
C PHE A 137 2.10 -1.76 5.83
N ALA A 138 3.26 -2.33 5.54
CA ALA A 138 3.79 -3.44 6.32
C ALA A 138 4.20 -3.01 7.74
N THR A 139 4.83 -1.83 7.88
CA THR A 139 5.22 -1.29 9.17
C THR A 139 4.00 -0.93 10.02
N HIS A 140 2.97 -0.31 9.45
CA HIS A 140 1.77 0.06 10.20
C HIS A 140 0.96 -1.16 10.66
N LEU A 141 0.86 -2.22 9.84
CA LEU A 141 0.23 -3.46 10.29
C LEU A 141 1.03 -4.09 11.44
N LEU A 142 2.37 -4.09 11.35
CA LEU A 142 3.21 -4.60 12.42
C LEU A 142 3.05 -3.78 13.71
N GLU A 143 3.01 -2.44 13.61
CA GLU A 143 2.72 -1.54 14.74
C GLU A 143 1.30 -1.73 15.32
N GLN A 144 0.38 -2.34 14.58
CA GLN A 144 -0.95 -2.73 15.05
C GLN A 144 -0.97 -4.16 15.63
N HIS A 145 0.20 -4.77 15.87
CA HIS A 145 0.38 -6.12 16.36
C HIS A 145 -0.16 -7.23 15.43
N GLU A 146 -0.28 -6.96 14.14
CA GLU A 146 -0.65 -8.00 13.18
C GLU A 146 0.46 -9.05 13.04
N ASP A 147 0.06 -10.31 12.86
CA ASP A 147 0.99 -11.43 12.74
C ASP A 147 1.88 -11.27 11.50
N ILE A 148 3.20 -11.38 11.70
CA ILE A 148 4.20 -11.21 10.64
C ILE A 148 4.04 -12.21 9.48
N CYS A 149 3.51 -13.41 9.74
CA CYS A 149 3.18 -14.41 8.73
C CYS A 149 1.97 -13.96 7.89
N VAL A 150 0.97 -13.34 8.52
CA VAL A 150 -0.17 -12.75 7.79
C VAL A 150 0.33 -11.61 6.91
N ILE A 151 1.17 -10.71 7.43
CA ILE A 151 1.79 -9.63 6.65
C ILE A 151 2.62 -10.20 5.49
N GLN A 152 3.37 -11.28 5.70
CA GLN A 152 4.13 -11.96 4.65
C GLN A 152 3.24 -12.45 3.51
N VAL A 153 2.11 -13.08 3.84
CA VAL A 153 1.13 -13.58 2.86
C VAL A 153 0.52 -12.42 2.08
N LEU A 154 0.07 -11.36 2.76
CA LEU A 154 -0.51 -10.17 2.13
C LEU A 154 0.48 -9.51 1.14
N LEU A 155 1.76 -9.42 1.54
CA LEU A 155 2.81 -8.88 0.69
C LEU A 155 3.25 -9.83 -0.43
N GLY A 156 2.91 -11.12 -0.37
CA GLY A 156 3.39 -12.11 -1.33
C GLY A 156 4.90 -12.35 -1.24
N HIS A 157 5.47 -12.28 -0.04
CA HIS A 157 6.90 -12.53 0.18
C HIS A 157 7.19 -14.03 0.24
N LYS A 158 8.10 -14.52 -0.62
CA LYS A 158 8.53 -15.92 -0.60
C LYS A 158 9.31 -16.32 0.66
N LYS A 159 10.07 -15.38 1.21
CA LYS A 159 10.92 -15.59 2.39
C LYS A 159 10.44 -14.65 3.48
N ILE A 160 10.23 -15.18 4.68
CA ILE A 160 9.88 -14.39 5.88
C ILE A 160 10.92 -13.31 6.17
N THR A 161 12.20 -13.55 5.83
CA THR A 161 13.29 -12.57 6.01
C THR A 161 13.03 -11.25 5.31
N ASN A 162 12.29 -11.23 4.19
CA ASN A 162 11.90 -9.99 3.53
C ASN A 162 10.89 -9.17 4.33
N THR A 163 10.00 -9.85 5.07
CA THR A 163 9.02 -9.22 5.98
C THR A 163 9.67 -8.86 7.31
N ALA A 164 10.59 -9.68 7.83
CA ALA A 164 11.33 -9.42 9.05
C ALA A 164 12.12 -8.10 8.99
N ARG A 165 12.47 -7.59 7.81
CA ARG A 165 13.10 -6.27 7.68
C ARG A 165 12.27 -5.12 8.26
N TYR A 166 10.94 -5.28 8.37
CA TYR A 166 10.06 -4.27 8.95
C TYR A 166 10.14 -4.17 10.47
N THR A 167 10.60 -5.22 11.16
CA THR A 167 10.74 -5.19 12.63
C THR A 167 11.75 -4.16 13.10
N HIS A 168 12.80 -3.91 12.30
CA HIS A 168 13.81 -2.89 12.58
C HIS A 168 13.28 -1.45 12.44
N VAL A 169 12.12 -1.24 11.83
CA VAL A 169 11.56 0.09 11.53
C VAL A 169 10.34 0.42 12.39
N ALA A 170 9.69 -0.60 12.95
CA ALA A 170 8.55 -0.45 13.86
C ALA A 170 9.05 -0.04 15.27
N THR A 171 9.63 1.16 15.37
CA THR A 171 10.22 1.68 16.61
C THR A 171 9.21 1.77 17.74
N LYS A 172 7.91 1.96 17.45
CA LYS A 172 6.85 1.96 18.48
C LYS A 172 6.76 0.64 19.23
N LEU A 173 6.88 -0.49 18.54
CA LEU A 173 6.89 -1.80 19.19
C LEU A 173 8.07 -1.95 20.15
N LEU A 174 9.24 -1.44 19.78
CA LEU A 174 10.40 -1.47 20.66
C LEU A 174 10.20 -0.63 21.93
N GLN A 175 9.41 0.44 21.86
CA GLN A 175 9.08 1.28 23.02
C GLN A 175 8.06 0.62 23.96
N GLU A 176 7.19 -0.25 23.44
CA GLU A 176 6.17 -0.93 24.23
C GLU A 176 6.72 -2.17 24.97
N VAL A 177 7.86 -2.70 24.54
CA VAL A 177 8.52 -3.82 25.23
C VAL A 177 9.01 -3.35 26.60
N LYS A 178 8.33 -3.80 27.65
CA LYS A 178 8.79 -3.59 29.03
C LYS A 178 10.15 -4.24 29.24
N GLY A 179 11.13 -3.43 29.65
CA GLY A 179 12.46 -3.92 29.99
C GLY A 179 12.41 -4.86 31.20
N PRO A 180 13.37 -5.81 31.33
CA PRO A 180 13.42 -6.73 32.47
C PRO A 180 13.44 -6.04 33.85
N LEU A 181 13.96 -4.81 33.91
CA LEU A 181 14.01 -4.01 35.14
C LEU A 181 12.61 -3.61 35.65
N GLU A 182 11.61 -3.50 34.78
CA GLU A 182 10.23 -3.18 35.16
C GLU A 182 9.59 -4.29 36.02
N TYR A 183 10.18 -5.49 36.03
CA TYR A 183 9.74 -6.61 36.86
C TYR A 183 10.51 -6.72 38.18
N LEU A 184 11.50 -5.84 38.42
CA LEU A 184 12.27 -5.84 39.65
C LEU A 184 11.69 -4.81 40.62
N THR A 185 11.48 -5.22 41.87
CA THR A 185 11.26 -4.27 42.97
C THR A 185 12.63 -3.99 43.59
N LEU A 186 13.23 -2.85 43.25
CA LEU A 186 14.49 -2.41 43.83
C LEU A 186 14.18 -1.40 44.93
N GLU A 187 14.47 -1.77 46.18
CA GLU A 187 14.45 -0.82 47.28
C GLU A 187 15.61 0.17 47.12
N SER A 188 15.35 1.45 47.38
CA SER A 188 16.40 2.47 47.34
C SER A 188 17.38 2.25 48.50
N PRO A 189 18.70 2.28 48.26
CA PRO A 189 19.67 2.16 49.33
C PRO A 189 19.54 3.35 50.31
N VAL A 190 19.58 3.03 51.60
CA VAL A 190 19.54 3.97 52.74
C VAL A 190 20.83 4.77 52.84
#